data_AF-A0A661WEF2-F1
#
_entry.id   AF-A0A661WEF2-F1
#
_cell.length_a   1.000
_cell.length_b   1.000
_cell.length_c   1.000
_cell.angle_alpha   90.00
_cell.angle_beta   90.00
_cell.angle_gamma   90.00
#
_symmetry.space_group_name_H-M   'P 1'
#
loop_
_entity.id
_entity.type
_entity.pdbx_description
1 polymer ?
#
loop_
_entity_poly.entity_id
_entity_poly.type
_entity_poly.pdbx_seq_one_letter_code
_entity_poly.pdbx_strand_id
1 'polypeptide(L)' 'MTTLTLNLPDERFRALKKESYRLNLAPEEFVNLIVDTYFSRPQDKVQEVDENFQDAMKYVLEKNAELYQRLAA' A
#
# COMPACT_ATOMS: atom_id res chain seq x y z
N MET A 1 -0.65 15.46 -21.87
CA MET A 1 0.58 15.60 -21.07
C MET A 1 0.61 17.00 -20.53
N THR A 2 0.72 17.14 -19.21
CA THR A 2 0.74 18.42 -18.50
C THR A 2 1.95 18.39 -17.57
N THR A 3 2.72 19.48 -17.52
CA THR A 3 3.90 19.55 -16.67
C THR A 3 3.55 20.23 -15.35
N LEU A 4 3.90 19.58 -14.23
CA LEU A 4 3.79 20.13 -12.89
C LEU A 4 5.19 20.26 -12.29
N THR A 5 5.53 21.42 -11.74
CA THR A 5 6.79 21.64 -11.03
C THR A 5 6.55 21.56 -9.53
N LEU A 6 7.27 20.66 -8.85
CA LEU A 6 7.18 20.48 -7.40
C LEU A 6 8.40 21.14 -6.75
N ASN A 7 8.16 22.07 -5.82
CA ASN A 7 9.22 22.61 -4.97
C ASN A 7 9.34 21.74 -3.72
N LEU A 8 10.46 21.01 -3.59
CA LEU A 8 10.71 20.07 -2.50
C LEU A 8 11.98 20.47 -1.77
N PRO A 9 11.98 20.47 -0.42
CA PRO A 9 13.21 20.56 0.34
C PRO A 9 14.18 19.43 -0.06
N ASP A 10 15.47 19.71 -0.08
CA ASP A 10 16.50 18.75 -0.52
C ASP A 10 16.42 17.41 0.24
N GLU A 11 16.10 17.44 1.53
CA GLU A 11 15.94 16.23 2.35
C GLU A 11 14.80 15.34 1.84
N ARG A 12 13.68 15.94 1.44
CA ARG A 12 12.52 15.21 0.89
C ARG A 12 12.84 14.66 -0.49
N PHE A 13 13.56 15.40 -1.31
CA PHE A 13 14.00 14.91 -2.61
C PHE A 13 15.00 13.75 -2.50
N ARG A 14 15.89 13.77 -1.49
CA ARG A 14 16.78 12.63 -1.17
C ARG A 14 15.99 11.39 -0.75
N ALA A 15 14.98 11.56 0.09
CA ALA A 15 14.10 10.46 0.49
C ALA A 15 13.34 9.88 -0.72
N LEU A 16 12.82 10.74 -1.60
CA LEU A 16 12.17 10.34 -2.85
C LEU A 16 13.10 9.50 -3.73
N LYS A 17 14.34 9.98 -3.95
CA LYS A 17 15.37 9.24 -4.71
C LYS A 17 15.67 7.87 -4.11
N LYS A 18 15.74 7.79 -2.78
CA LYS A 18 16.01 6.52 -2.10
C LYS A 18 14.90 5.51 -2.38
N GLU A 19 13.64 5.92 -2.28
CA GLU A 19 12.50 5.02 -2.53
C GLU A 19 12.34 4.68 -4.01
N SER A 20 12.58 5.63 -4.93
CA SER A 20 12.55 5.35 -6.37
C SER A 20 13.64 4.35 -6.78
N TYR A 21 14.83 4.45 -6.18
CA TYR A 21 15.94 3.54 -6.45
C TYR A 21 15.63 2.09 -6.04
N ARG A 22 14.85 1.88 -4.96
CA ARG A 22 14.44 0.53 -4.54
C ARG A 22 13.60 -0.19 -5.60
N LEU A 23 12.93 0.58 -6.46
CA LEU A 23 12.10 0.07 -7.56
C LEU A 23 12.79 0.23 -8.94
N ASN A 24 14.07 0.65 -8.97
CA ASN A 24 14.81 0.98 -10.21
C ASN A 24 14.10 2.01 -11.10
N LEU A 25 13.42 2.99 -10.51
CA LEU A 25 12.71 4.06 -11.21
C LEU A 25 13.41 5.40 -11.05
N ALA A 26 13.29 6.26 -12.06
CA ALA A 26 13.60 7.67 -11.90
C ALA A 26 12.62 8.32 -10.90
N PRO A 27 13.02 9.38 -10.17
CA PRO A 27 12.13 10.07 -9.24
C PRO A 27 10.82 10.54 -9.88
N GLU A 28 10.86 10.99 -11.13
CA GLU A 28 9.71 11.44 -11.91
C GLU A 28 8.76 10.29 -12.25
N GLU A 29 9.31 9.14 -12.66
CA GLU A 29 8.53 7.92 -12.94
C GLU A 29 7.89 7.38 -11.67
N PHE A 30 8.60 7.44 -10.54
CA PHE A 30 8.07 7.07 -9.25
C PHE A 30 6.91 8.00 -8.84
N VAL A 31 7.06 9.32 -9.00
CA VAL A 31 5.97 10.27 -8.71
C VAL A 31 4.75 10.00 -9.61
N ASN A 32 4.95 9.77 -10.90
CA ASN A 32 3.86 9.42 -11.81
C ASN A 32 3.17 8.12 -11.38
N LEU A 33 3.93 7.07 -11.06
CA LEU A 33 3.38 5.81 -10.57
C LEU A 33 2.53 6.02 -9.30
N ILE A 34 2.99 6.84 -8.36
CA ILE A 34 2.24 7.13 -7.13
C ILE A 34 0.97 7.93 -7.42
N VAL A 35 1.05 8.94 -8.30
CA VAL A 35 -0.10 9.73 -8.75
C VAL A 35 -1.13 8.81 -9.42
N ASP A 36 -0.69 7.99 -10.36
CA ASP A 36 -1.53 7.02 -11.07
C ASP A 36 -2.12 6.01 -10.10
N THR A 37 -1.35 5.48 -9.15
CA THR A 37 -1.85 4.55 -8.12
C THR A 37 -2.89 5.21 -7.23
N TYR A 38 -2.69 6.48 -6.87
CA TYR A 38 -3.61 7.23 -6.02
C TYR A 38 -4.96 7.44 -6.72
N PHE A 39 -4.94 7.75 -8.02
CA PHE A 39 -6.16 7.95 -8.82
C PHE A 39 -6.75 6.66 -9.40
N SER A 40 -5.96 5.60 -9.53
CA SER A 40 -6.42 4.28 -10.02
C SER A 40 -7.14 3.48 -8.93
N ARG A 41 -7.02 3.88 -7.66
CA ARG A 41 -7.88 3.35 -6.59
C ARG A 41 -9.25 4.02 -6.73
N PRO A 42 -10.33 3.30 -7.09
CA PRO A 42 -11.66 3.86 -6.93
C PRO A 42 -11.83 4.21 -5.45
N GLN A 43 -12.04 5.49 -5.14
CA GLN A 43 -12.27 5.95 -3.77
C GLN A 43 -13.42 5.18 -3.11
N ASP A 44 -14.34 4.63 -3.91
CA ASP A 44 -15.46 3.80 -3.49
C ASP A 44 -15.09 2.37 -3.04
N LYS A 45 -13.86 1.88 -3.29
CA LYS A 45 -13.43 0.50 -2.91
C LYS A 45 -12.32 0.44 -1.86
N VAL A 46 -11.85 1.58 -1.37
CA VAL A 46 -10.86 1.59 -0.29
C VAL A 46 -11.47 1.06 1.02
N GLN A 47 -12.79 1.11 1.17
CA GLN A 47 -13.49 0.60 2.34
C GLN A 47 -13.80 -0.90 2.27
N GLU A 48 -14.13 -1.44 1.08
CA GLU A 48 -14.53 -2.84 0.93
C GLU A 48 -13.37 -3.85 1.03
N VAL A 49 -12.14 -3.46 0.68
CA VAL A 49 -10.99 -4.39 0.76
C VAL A 49 -10.52 -4.56 2.20
N ASP A 50 -10.62 -3.52 3.03
CA ASP A 50 -10.21 -3.60 4.43
C ASP A 50 -11.21 -4.41 5.28
N GLU A 51 -12.52 -4.23 5.08
CA GLU A 51 -13.55 -4.97 5.83
C GLU A 51 -13.50 -6.48 5.52
N ASN A 52 -13.46 -6.85 4.24
CA ASN A 52 -13.38 -8.26 3.83
C ASN A 52 -12.08 -8.93 4.29
N PHE A 53 -10.96 -8.20 4.30
CA PHE A 53 -9.69 -8.73 4.78
C PHE A 53 -9.68 -8.93 6.30
N GLN A 54 -10.24 -7.98 7.06
CA GLN A 54 -10.36 -8.09 8.51
C GLN A 54 -11.26 -9.26 8.91
N ASP A 55 -12.38 -9.46 8.22
CA ASP A 55 -13.29 -10.56 8.47
C ASP A 55 -12.66 -11.92 8.16
N ALA A 56 -11.96 -12.04 7.02
CA ALA A 56 -11.22 -13.25 6.68
C ALA A 56 -10.11 -13.56 7.70
N MET A 57 -9.39 -12.54 8.16
CA MET A 57 -8.34 -12.68 9.18
C MET A 57 -8.92 -13.16 10.52
N LYS A 58 -10.04 -12.57 10.96
CA LYS A 58 -10.74 -12.99 12.18
C LYS A 58 -11.20 -14.45 12.09
N TYR A 59 -11.80 -14.83 10.97
CA TYR A 59 -12.26 -16.19 10.72
C TYR A 59 -11.11 -17.22 10.80
N VAL A 60 -9.96 -16.92 10.18
CA VAL A 60 -8.79 -17.81 10.23
C VAL A 60 -8.22 -17.92 11.65
N LEU A 61 -8.15 -16.83 12.40
CA LEU A 61 -7.66 -16.84 13.77
C LEU A 61 -8.57 -17.64 14.71
N GLU A 62 -9.89 -17.49 14.59
CA GLU A 62 -10.87 -18.28 15.35
C GLU A 62 -10.75 -19.77 15.03
N LYS A 63 -10.66 -20.14 13.74
CA LYS A 63 -10.53 -21.54 13.34
C LYS A 63 -9.22 -22.17 13.78
N ASN A 64 -8.13 -21.40 13.76
CA ASN A 64 -6.85 -21.87 14.29
C ASN A 64 -6.91 -22.07 15.80
N ALA A 65 -7.54 -21.17 16.55
CA ALA A 65 -7.72 -21.34 17.99
C ALA A 65 -8.54 -22.58 18.33
N GLU A 66 -9.63 -22.83 17.60
CA GLU A 66 -10.43 -24.06 17.74
C GLU A 66 -9.61 -25.32 17.43
N LEU A 67 -8.78 -25.29 16.38
CA LEU A 67 -7.89 -26.40 16.03
C LEU A 67 -6.84 -26.66 17.11
N TYR A 68 -6.18 -25.61 17.62
CA TYR A 68 -5.20 -25.74 18.70
C TYR A 68 -5.84 -26.26 19.99
N GLN A 69 -7.06 -25.86 20.32
CA GLN A 69 -7.79 -26.40 21.47
C GLN A 69 -8.12 -27.88 21.31
N ARG A 70 -8.48 -28.32 20.10
CA ARG A 70 -8.77 -29.75 19.81
C ARG A 70 -7.51 -30.61 19.78
N LEU A 71 -6.36 -30.04 19.42
CA LEU A 71 -5.09 -30.78 19.36
C LEU A 71 -4.41 -30.91 20.73
N ALA A 72 -4.78 -30.07 21.70
CA ALA A 72 -4.26 -30.08 23.06
C ALA A 72 -5.08 -30.96 24.03
N ALA A 73 -6.11 -31.67 23.54
CA ALA A 73 -6.89 -32.69 24.25
C ALA A 73 -6.43 -34.09 23.83
#